data_AF-A0A8H7BD21-F1
#
_entry.id   AF-A0A8H7BD21-F1
#
_cell.length_a   1.000
_cell.length_b   1.000
_cell.length_c   1.000
_cell.angle_alpha   90.00
_cell.angle_beta   90.00
_cell.angle_gamma   90.00
#
_symmetry.space_group_name_H-M   'P 1'
#
loop_
_entity.id
_entity.type
_entity.pdbx_description
1 polymer ?
#
loop_
_entity_poly.entity_id
_entity_poly.type
_entity_poly.pdbx_seq_one_letter_code
_entity_poly.pdbx_strand_id
1 'polypeptide(L)'
;EAEYSAAKKRGRQLKTEETSNPNKSNKPCPSCGSIDHSKSSSKNCMKPSKTKKSVIAEKLNDNHYETFTRKLPASSVVRPEFREIFQENSVRLSAFLRELIFRAQLLVNSYIIANCERPVPSYIYTQNFWYSACQLIMGINRSQYSFNEASKTFNEMLVNVDLMSERAFAE
;
A
#
# COMPACT_ATOMS: atom_id res chain seq x y z
N GLU A 1 23.74 0.81 -18.03
CA GLU A 1 23.25 0.75 -16.62
C GLU A 1 23.68 1.94 -15.75
N ALA A 2 24.96 2.38 -15.81
CA ALA A 2 25.45 3.53 -15.02
C ALA A 2 24.67 4.84 -15.29
N GLU A 3 24.29 5.08 -16.55
CA GLU A 3 23.59 6.27 -17.00
C GLU A 3 22.13 6.33 -16.51
N TYR A 4 21.44 5.19 -16.48
CA TYR A 4 20.10 5.06 -15.91
C TYR A 4 20.08 5.33 -14.39
N SER A 5 21.11 4.87 -13.68
CA SER A 5 21.29 5.16 -12.24
C SER A 5 21.57 6.66 -11.99
N ALA A 6 22.32 7.31 -12.88
CA ALA A 6 22.59 8.75 -12.80
C ALA A 6 21.34 9.60 -13.06
N ALA A 7 20.54 9.26 -14.07
CA ALA A 7 19.28 9.93 -14.38
C ALA A 7 18.29 9.85 -13.20
N LYS A 8 18.19 8.68 -12.56
CA LYS A 8 17.34 8.46 -11.38
C LYS A 8 17.81 9.27 -10.15
N LYS A 9 19.11 9.47 -9.98
CA LYS A 9 19.66 10.33 -8.92
C LYS A 9 19.34 11.81 -9.16
N ARG A 10 19.48 12.29 -10.40
CA ARG A 10 19.14 13.68 -10.79
C ARG A 10 17.65 13.97 -10.59
N GLY A 11 16.76 13.06 -11.01
CA GLY A 11 15.32 13.23 -10.80
C GLY A 11 14.89 13.29 -9.33
N ARG A 12 15.62 12.62 -8.43
CA ARG A 12 15.39 12.72 -6.97
C ARG A 12 15.91 14.02 -6.38
N GLN A 13 17.02 14.55 -6.88
CA GLN A 13 17.58 15.85 -6.45
C GLN A 13 16.64 16.99 -6.83
N LEU A 14 16.19 17.02 -8.09
CA LEU A 14 15.24 18.02 -8.59
C LEU A 14 13.92 18.03 -7.80
N LYS A 15 13.34 16.86 -7.51
CA LYS A 15 12.14 16.77 -6.64
C LYS A 15 12.37 17.27 -5.21
N THR A 16 13.59 17.18 -4.69
CA THR A 16 13.92 17.65 -3.33
C THR A 16 14.09 19.17 -3.32
N GLU A 17 14.63 19.74 -4.41
CA GLU A 17 14.75 21.18 -4.61
C GLU A 17 13.37 21.82 -4.81
N GLU A 18 12.50 21.22 -5.63
CA GLU A 18 11.12 21.71 -5.89
C GLU A 18 10.21 21.66 -4.64
N THR A 19 10.47 20.77 -3.68
CA THR A 19 9.67 20.63 -2.44
C THR A 19 10.31 21.32 -1.23
N SER A 20 11.34 22.13 -1.45
CA SER A 20 12.02 22.87 -0.39
C SER A 20 11.12 23.98 0.14
N ASN A 21 10.52 23.73 1.31
CA ASN A 21 9.68 24.72 2.00
C ASN A 21 10.54 25.93 2.44
N PRO A 22 10.25 27.16 1.96
CA PRO A 22 11.00 28.36 2.31
C PRO A 22 10.84 28.78 3.79
N ASN A 23 9.79 28.30 4.47
CA ASN A 23 9.53 28.57 5.89
C ASN A 23 10.12 27.51 6.83
N LYS A 24 11.14 26.76 6.38
CA LYS A 24 11.75 25.72 7.21
C LYS A 24 12.55 26.37 8.35
N SER A 25 11.99 26.36 9.56
CA SER A 25 12.70 26.77 10.78
C SER A 25 14.03 26.03 10.89
N ASN A 26 15.15 26.77 11.00
CA ASN A 26 16.47 26.20 11.27
C ASN A 26 16.52 25.67 12.71
N LYS A 27 15.90 24.50 12.92
CA LYS A 27 16.06 23.77 14.18
C LYS A 27 17.51 23.31 14.28
N PRO A 28 18.20 23.55 15.42
CA PRO A 28 19.56 23.08 15.59
C PRO A 28 19.62 21.56 15.50
N CYS A 29 20.70 21.04 14.93
CA CYS A 29 20.94 19.61 14.83
C CYS A 29 20.93 18.98 16.24
N PRO A 30 20.14 17.91 16.48
CA PRO A 30 20.05 17.32 17.81
C PRO A 30 21.33 16.59 18.25
N SER A 31 22.26 16.26 17.33
CA SER A 31 23.53 15.61 17.70
C SER A 31 24.68 16.58 17.95
N CYS A 32 24.76 17.70 17.23
CA CYS A 32 25.90 18.62 17.33
C CYS A 32 25.51 20.07 17.62
N GLY A 33 24.22 20.40 17.72
CA GLY A 33 23.73 21.73 18.07
C GLY A 33 23.88 22.80 16.97
N SER A 34 24.50 22.50 15.82
CA SER A 34 24.68 23.47 14.73
C SER A 34 23.36 23.79 14.04
N ILE A 35 23.21 25.06 13.62
CA ILE A 35 22.08 25.57 12.84
C ILE A 35 22.28 25.42 11.32
N ASP A 36 23.50 25.10 10.88
CA ASP A 36 23.87 24.97 9.45
C ASP A 36 23.22 23.73 8.81
N HIS A 37 22.77 22.79 9.64
CA HIS A 37 22.02 21.63 9.22
C HIS A 37 21.02 21.22 10.31
N SER A 38 19.87 20.69 9.89
CA SER A 38 18.77 20.33 10.80
C SER A 38 18.76 18.85 11.21
N LYS A 39 19.61 18.01 10.62
CA LYS A 39 19.58 16.56 10.80
C LYS A 39 20.93 16.01 11.22
N SER A 40 20.95 15.19 12.27
CA SER A 40 22.13 14.42 12.66
C SER A 40 22.65 13.49 11.56
N SER A 41 21.82 13.10 10.60
CA SER A 41 22.23 12.29 9.46
C SER A 41 22.88 13.09 8.32
N SER A 42 23.03 14.41 8.47
CA SER A 42 23.68 15.27 7.49
C SER A 42 25.16 14.91 7.36
N LYS A 43 25.70 14.97 6.14
CA LYS A 43 27.15 14.85 5.92
C LYS A 43 27.94 15.96 6.59
N ASN A 44 27.29 17.10 6.84
CA ASN A 44 27.89 18.28 7.47
C ASN A 44 27.78 18.23 9.01
N CYS A 45 27.21 17.16 9.59
CA CYS A 45 27.19 16.98 11.03
C CYS A 45 28.53 16.44 11.51
N MET A 46 29.16 17.11 12.48
CA MET A 46 30.40 16.61 13.11
C MET A 46 30.19 15.31 13.90
N LYS A 47 28.94 15.05 14.33
CA LYS A 47 28.53 13.82 15.02
C LYS A 47 27.42 13.15 14.22
N PRO A 48 27.73 12.56 13.05
CA PRO A 48 26.71 11.99 12.21
C PRO A 48 26.05 10.79 12.91
N SER A 49 24.73 10.68 12.83
CA SER A 49 24.02 9.51 13.35
C SER A 49 24.54 8.26 12.63
N LYS A 50 25.05 7.28 13.38
CA LYS A 50 25.57 6.03 12.80
C LYS A 50 24.47 5.32 12.00
N THR A 51 24.81 4.83 10.82
CA THR A 51 23.89 4.01 10.04
C THR A 51 23.71 2.65 10.72
N LYS A 52 22.56 2.00 10.51
CA LYS A 52 22.35 0.63 11.04
C LYS A 52 23.50 -0.32 10.66
N LYS A 53 24.03 -0.18 9.43
CA LYS A 53 25.21 -0.94 8.97
C LYS A 53 26.44 -0.67 9.82
N SER A 54 26.76 0.60 10.07
CA SER A 54 27.91 0.99 10.91
C SER A 54 27.74 0.51 12.36
N VAL A 55 26.53 0.59 12.92
CA VAL A 55 26.26 0.07 14.28
C VAL A 55 26.43 -1.45 14.35
N ILE A 56 25.95 -2.17 13.33
CA ILE A 56 26.09 -3.63 13.25
C ILE A 56 27.56 -4.02 13.12
N ALA A 57 28.30 -3.34 12.25
CA ALA A 57 29.69 -3.64 11.97
C ALA A 57 30.60 -3.35 13.18
N GLU A 58 30.36 -2.23 13.88
CA GLU A 58 31.01 -1.91 15.17
C GLU A 58 30.70 -2.96 16.25
N LYS A 59 29.45 -3.41 16.36
CA LYS A 59 29.03 -4.39 17.37
C LYS A 59 29.49 -5.83 17.08
N LEU A 60 29.72 -6.15 15.81
CA LEU A 60 30.07 -7.51 15.36
C LEU A 60 31.54 -7.65 14.96
N ASN A 61 32.37 -6.60 15.19
CA ASN A 61 33.71 -6.42 14.65
C ASN A 61 33.71 -6.50 13.11
N ASP A 62 34.04 -5.37 12.47
CA ASP A 62 33.88 -5.06 11.03
C ASP A 62 34.24 -6.18 10.02
N ASN A 63 35.00 -7.21 10.41
CA ASN A 63 35.50 -8.29 9.55
C ASN A 63 35.07 -9.73 9.94
N HIS A 64 34.21 -9.94 10.95
CA HIS A 64 33.89 -11.28 11.45
C HIS A 64 32.39 -11.59 11.56
N TYR A 65 31.57 -11.13 10.61
CA TYR A 65 30.18 -11.56 10.55
C TYR A 65 29.74 -11.91 9.14
N GLU A 66 29.03 -13.02 9.03
CA GLU A 66 28.37 -13.45 7.81
C GLU A 66 26.87 -13.17 7.97
N THR A 67 26.26 -12.62 6.92
CA THR A 67 24.83 -12.26 6.95
C THR A 67 24.02 -13.41 6.37
N PHE A 68 23.15 -14.01 7.19
CA PHE A 68 22.22 -15.03 6.73
C PHE A 68 20.78 -14.48 6.73
N THR A 69 20.00 -14.89 5.73
CA THR A 69 18.56 -14.64 5.73
C THR A 69 17.85 -15.91 6.18
N ARG A 70 17.18 -15.85 7.33
CA ARG A 70 16.38 -16.97 7.84
C ARG A 70 14.89 -16.69 7.65
N LYS A 71 14.16 -17.68 7.13
CA LYS A 71 12.70 -17.67 7.17
C LYS A 71 12.24 -17.90 8.61
N LEU A 72 11.51 -16.94 9.15
CA LEU A 72 10.96 -17.01 10.49
C LEU A 72 9.44 -16.85 10.43
N PRO A 73 8.68 -17.49 11.34
CA PRO A 73 7.26 -17.24 11.47
C PRO A 73 6.98 -15.76 11.74
N ALA A 74 5.92 -15.20 11.16
CA ALA A 74 5.56 -13.80 11.43
C ALA A 74 5.37 -13.51 12.92
N SER A 75 4.89 -14.48 13.70
CA SER A 75 4.73 -14.36 15.16
C SER A 75 6.05 -14.20 15.92
N SER A 76 7.19 -14.59 15.35
CA SER A 76 8.49 -14.47 16.03
C SER A 76 9.10 -13.08 15.93
N VAL A 77 8.64 -12.24 14.99
CA VAL A 77 9.09 -10.85 14.85
C VAL A 77 8.17 -9.86 15.57
N VAL A 78 7.00 -10.33 16.02
CA VAL A 78 6.06 -9.55 16.83
C VAL A 78 6.44 -9.65 18.30
N ARG A 79 6.35 -8.54 19.02
CA ARG A 79 6.65 -8.52 20.47
C ARG A 79 5.67 -9.42 21.22
N PRO A 80 6.11 -10.11 22.29
CA PRO A 80 5.28 -11.08 23.02
C PRO A 80 3.91 -10.52 23.40
N GLU A 81 3.85 -9.26 23.86
CA GLU A 81 2.64 -8.56 24.29
C GLU A 81 1.59 -8.36 23.18
N PHE A 82 1.98 -8.43 21.91
CA PHE A 82 1.06 -8.23 20.77
C PHE A 82 0.85 -9.49 19.93
N ARG A 83 1.47 -10.62 20.29
CA ARG A 83 1.48 -11.82 19.44
C ARG A 83 0.09 -12.39 19.21
N GLU A 84 -0.71 -12.49 20.26
CA GLU A 84 -2.07 -13.04 20.19
C GLU A 84 -2.98 -12.15 19.34
N ILE A 85 -3.03 -10.85 19.66
CA ILE A 85 -3.80 -9.84 18.91
C ILE A 85 -3.40 -9.81 17.44
N PHE A 86 -2.10 -9.93 17.14
CA PHE A 86 -1.62 -9.99 15.76
C PHE A 86 -2.12 -11.24 15.02
N GLN A 87 -2.06 -12.41 15.65
CA GLN A 87 -2.52 -13.66 15.05
C GLN A 87 -4.03 -13.63 14.80
N GLU A 88 -4.81 -13.22 15.79
CA GLU A 88 -6.27 -13.10 15.68
C GLU A 88 -6.66 -12.14 14.54
N ASN A 89 -6.06 -10.94 14.52
CA ASN A 89 -6.33 -9.98 13.46
C ASN A 89 -5.91 -10.48 12.08
N SER A 90 -4.79 -11.20 11.98
CA SER A 90 -4.34 -11.77 10.71
C SER A 90 -5.33 -12.81 10.18
N VAL A 91 -5.82 -13.71 11.05
CA VAL A 91 -6.81 -14.71 10.67
C VAL A 91 -8.10 -14.03 10.25
N ARG A 92 -8.63 -13.12 11.06
CA ARG A 92 -9.86 -12.38 10.79
C ARG A 92 -9.78 -11.59 9.48
N LEU A 93 -8.72 -10.82 9.28
CA LEU A 93 -8.52 -10.04 8.06
C LEU A 93 -8.39 -10.95 6.84
N SER A 94 -7.69 -12.09 6.97
CA SER A 94 -7.54 -13.02 5.85
C SER A 94 -8.87 -13.67 5.46
N ALA A 95 -9.72 -13.99 6.42
CA ALA A 95 -11.07 -14.53 6.16
C ALA A 95 -11.93 -13.46 5.47
N PHE A 96 -11.91 -12.23 6.00
CA PHE A 96 -12.61 -11.10 5.40
C PHE A 96 -12.17 -10.84 3.95
N LEU A 97 -10.86 -10.81 3.68
CA LEU A 97 -10.34 -10.56 2.33
C LEU A 97 -10.73 -11.68 1.36
N ARG A 98 -10.71 -12.94 1.79
CA ARG A 98 -11.16 -14.07 0.97
C ARG A 98 -12.63 -13.93 0.59
N GLU A 99 -13.48 -13.61 1.56
CA GLU A 99 -14.91 -13.41 1.33
C GLU A 99 -15.18 -12.23 0.39
N LEU A 100 -14.50 -11.10 0.63
CA LEU A 100 -14.63 -9.90 -0.20
C LEU A 100 -14.23 -10.15 -1.65
N ILE A 101 -13.07 -10.80 -1.86
CA ILE A 101 -12.58 -11.13 -3.21
C ILE A 101 -13.51 -12.13 -3.88
N PHE A 102 -14.00 -13.13 -3.16
CA PHE A 102 -14.93 -14.12 -3.69
C PHE A 102 -16.23 -13.47 -4.19
N ARG A 103 -16.83 -12.60 -3.38
CA ARG A 103 -18.02 -11.82 -3.79
C ARG A 103 -17.73 -10.91 -4.97
N ALA A 104 -16.57 -10.24 -4.99
CA ALA A 104 -16.18 -9.38 -6.10
C ALA A 104 -16.03 -10.17 -7.39
N GLN A 105 -15.41 -11.35 -7.33
CA GLN A 105 -15.28 -12.24 -8.48
C GLN A 105 -16.65 -12.72 -8.98
N LEU A 106 -17.55 -13.13 -8.08
CA LEU A 106 -18.90 -13.53 -8.45
C LEU A 106 -19.66 -12.41 -9.17
N LEU A 107 -19.62 -11.19 -8.64
CA LEU A 107 -20.25 -10.02 -9.25
C LEU A 107 -19.71 -9.71 -10.65
N VAL A 108 -18.38 -9.75 -10.80
CA VAL A 108 -17.73 -9.46 -12.09
C VAL A 108 -18.02 -10.57 -13.10
N ASN A 109 -17.96 -11.83 -12.67
CA ASN A 109 -18.25 -12.97 -13.51
C ASN A 109 -19.73 -12.99 -13.96
N SER A 110 -20.67 -12.69 -13.06
CA SER A 110 -22.09 -12.61 -13.41
C SER A 110 -22.34 -11.51 -14.44
N TYR A 111 -21.68 -10.35 -14.30
CA TYR A 111 -21.76 -9.28 -15.29
C TYR A 111 -21.23 -9.71 -16.67
N ILE A 112 -20.06 -10.36 -16.72
CA ILE A 112 -19.45 -10.84 -17.96
C ILE A 112 -20.36 -11.86 -18.65
N ILE A 113 -20.92 -12.80 -17.89
CA ILE A 113 -21.84 -13.82 -18.41
C ILE A 113 -23.12 -13.16 -18.94
N ALA A 114 -23.71 -12.23 -18.18
CA ALA A 114 -24.93 -11.52 -18.59
C ALA A 114 -24.73 -10.62 -19.83
N ASN A 115 -23.49 -10.24 -20.14
CA ASN A 115 -23.14 -9.39 -21.27
C ASN A 115 -22.23 -10.11 -22.27
N CYS A 116 -22.33 -11.44 -22.39
CA CYS A 116 -21.42 -12.26 -23.20
C CYS A 116 -21.41 -11.89 -24.69
N GLU A 117 -22.47 -11.26 -25.19
CA GLU A 117 -22.56 -10.75 -26.58
C GLU A 117 -21.76 -9.46 -26.80
N ARG A 118 -21.33 -8.79 -25.73
CA ARG A 118 -20.56 -7.55 -25.78
C ARG A 118 -19.10 -7.80 -25.41
N PRO A 119 -18.15 -7.08 -26.01
CA PRO A 119 -16.75 -7.16 -25.59
C PRO A 119 -16.61 -6.71 -24.13
N VAL A 120 -15.82 -7.44 -23.36
CA VAL A 120 -15.54 -7.13 -21.96
C VAL A 120 -14.85 -5.76 -21.88
N PRO A 121 -15.38 -4.78 -21.11
CA PRO A 121 -14.75 -3.47 -20.99
C PRO A 121 -13.34 -3.58 -20.42
N SER A 122 -12.36 -2.92 -21.07
CA SER A 122 -10.97 -2.92 -20.62
C SER A 122 -10.77 -2.39 -19.20
N TYR A 123 -11.70 -1.55 -18.73
CA TYR A 123 -11.70 -0.99 -17.38
C TYR A 123 -11.76 -2.07 -16.27
N ILE A 124 -12.34 -3.24 -16.53
CA ILE A 124 -12.42 -4.36 -15.57
C ILE A 124 -11.03 -4.86 -15.15
N TYR A 125 -10.03 -4.70 -16.01
CA TYR A 125 -8.65 -5.11 -15.72
C TYR A 125 -7.86 -4.07 -14.92
N THR A 126 -8.48 -2.94 -14.56
CA THR A 126 -7.81 -1.87 -13.81
C THR A 126 -7.96 -2.06 -12.31
N GLN A 127 -6.96 -1.62 -11.55
CA GLN A 127 -7.00 -1.65 -10.08
C GLN A 127 -8.17 -0.82 -9.51
N ASN A 128 -8.50 0.30 -10.16
CA ASN A 128 -9.58 1.19 -9.73
C ASN A 128 -10.95 0.52 -9.80
N PHE A 129 -11.18 -0.31 -10.81
CA PHE A 129 -12.41 -1.10 -10.91
C PHE A 129 -12.56 -2.04 -9.72
N TRP A 130 -11.53 -2.84 -9.41
CA TRP A 130 -11.58 -3.78 -8.29
C TRP A 130 -11.70 -3.09 -6.93
N TYR A 131 -11.09 -1.91 -6.76
CA TYR A 131 -11.34 -1.10 -5.57
C TYR A 131 -12.80 -0.68 -5.45
N SER A 132 -13.40 -0.25 -6.55
CA SER A 132 -14.81 0.19 -6.57
C SER A 132 -15.76 -0.98 -6.30
N ALA A 133 -15.52 -2.14 -6.92
CA ALA A 133 -16.28 -3.37 -6.69
C ALA A 133 -16.22 -3.81 -5.22
N CYS A 134 -15.02 -3.82 -4.63
CA CYS A 134 -14.85 -4.13 -3.21
C CYS A 134 -15.55 -3.11 -2.30
N GLN A 135 -15.47 -1.81 -2.60
CA GLN A 135 -16.16 -0.76 -1.83
C GLN A 135 -17.68 -0.92 -1.86
N LEU A 136 -18.24 -1.27 -3.02
CA LEU A 136 -19.66 -1.57 -3.15
C LEU A 136 -20.06 -2.75 -2.25
N ILE A 137 -19.34 -3.86 -2.33
CA ILE A 137 -19.65 -5.08 -1.54
C ILE A 137 -19.57 -4.80 -0.03
N MET A 138 -18.65 -3.92 0.38
CA MET A 138 -18.54 -3.49 1.77
C MET A 138 -19.63 -2.49 2.21
N GLY A 139 -20.49 -2.02 1.29
CA GLY A 139 -21.51 -1.01 1.59
C GLY A 139 -20.93 0.37 1.91
N ILE A 140 -19.67 0.64 1.50
CA ILE A 140 -19.00 1.90 1.78
C ILE A 140 -19.46 2.94 0.76
N ASN A 141 -20.47 3.72 1.11
CA ASN A 141 -20.91 4.90 0.36
C ASN A 141 -19.90 6.05 0.51
N ARG A 142 -18.82 6.05 -0.28
CA ARG A 142 -18.04 7.27 -0.50
C ARG A 142 -18.64 8.01 -1.69
N SER A 143 -19.40 9.05 -1.38
CA SER A 143 -19.72 10.12 -2.32
C SER A 143 -18.42 10.66 -2.96
N GLN A 144 -18.47 10.95 -4.26
CA GLN A 144 -17.49 11.76 -5.00
C GLN A 144 -16.12 11.13 -5.32
N TYR A 145 -16.10 10.18 -6.25
CA TYR A 145 -15.19 10.32 -7.40
C TYR A 145 -16.02 10.14 -8.67
N SER A 146 -15.91 11.10 -9.57
CA SER A 146 -16.66 11.23 -10.83
C SER A 146 -16.74 9.92 -11.61
N PHE A 147 -17.91 9.27 -11.60
CA PHE A 147 -18.21 8.05 -12.34
C PHE A 147 -19.44 8.27 -13.23
N ASN A 148 -19.34 9.16 -14.22
CA ASN A 148 -20.51 9.51 -15.05
C ASN A 148 -20.89 8.45 -16.09
N GLU A 149 -20.11 7.38 -16.26
CA GLU A 149 -20.42 6.31 -17.20
C GLU A 149 -20.37 4.93 -16.53
N ALA A 150 -19.31 4.63 -15.78
CA ALA A 150 -19.23 3.38 -15.04
C ALA A 150 -20.24 3.29 -13.88
N SER A 151 -20.66 4.39 -13.24
CA SER A 151 -21.76 4.31 -12.26
C SER A 151 -23.09 3.96 -12.93
N LYS A 152 -23.29 4.32 -14.20
CA LYS A 152 -24.53 4.02 -14.91
C LYS A 152 -24.58 2.54 -15.30
N THR A 153 -23.52 2.02 -15.92
CA THR A 153 -23.39 0.59 -16.25
C THR A 153 -23.38 -0.29 -14.99
N PHE A 154 -22.84 0.21 -13.89
CA PHE A 154 -22.76 -0.50 -12.62
C PHE A 154 -24.06 -0.41 -11.78
N ASN A 155 -24.80 0.71 -11.84
CA ASN A 155 -26.16 0.79 -11.30
C ASN A 155 -27.13 -0.11 -12.09
N GLU A 156 -26.93 -0.24 -13.42
CA GLU A 156 -27.64 -1.22 -14.25
C GLU A 156 -27.26 -2.67 -13.88
N MET A 157 -26.01 -2.94 -13.46
CA MET A 157 -25.64 -4.24 -12.88
C MET A 157 -26.35 -4.50 -11.55
N LEU A 158 -26.48 -3.50 -10.69
CA LEU A 158 -27.11 -3.60 -9.37
C LEU A 158 -28.60 -3.94 -9.45
N VAL A 159 -29.36 -3.27 -10.33
CA VAL A 159 -30.79 -3.56 -10.54
C VAL A 159 -31.02 -5.02 -10.96
N ASN A 160 -30.10 -5.61 -11.74
CA ASN A 160 -30.18 -7.00 -12.14
C ASN A 160 -29.81 -7.98 -11.01
N VAL A 161 -28.91 -7.61 -10.10
CA VAL A 161 -28.53 -8.46 -8.96
C VAL A 161 -29.65 -8.53 -7.91
N ASP A 162 -30.33 -7.42 -7.61
CA ASP A 162 -31.48 -7.42 -6.70
C ASP A 162 -32.64 -8.27 -7.25
N LEU A 163 -32.92 -8.18 -8.56
CA LEU A 163 -33.90 -9.03 -9.25
C LEU A 163 -33.53 -10.52 -9.27
N MET A 164 -32.24 -10.87 -9.29
CA MET A 164 -31.79 -12.27 -9.20
C MET A 164 -31.82 -12.81 -7.77
N SER A 165 -31.56 -11.96 -6.78
CA SER A 165 -31.72 -12.30 -5.36
C SER A 165 -33.19 -12.61 -5.04
N GLU A 166 -34.12 -11.75 -5.45
CA GLU A 166 -35.56 -11.97 -5.19
C GLU A 166 -36.12 -13.23 -5.86
N ARG A 167 -35.61 -13.61 -7.04
CA ARG A 167 -36.02 -14.86 -7.73
C ARG A 167 -35.42 -16.12 -7.12
N ALA A 168 -34.21 -16.05 -6.57
CA ALA A 168 -33.55 -17.21 -5.94
C ALA A 168 -34.11 -17.54 -4.55
N PHE A 169 -34.86 -16.64 -3.91
CA PHE A 169 -35.53 -16.85 -2.62
C PHE A 169 -37.06 -17.04 -2.73
N ALA A 170 -37.60 -17.10 -3.94
CA ALA A 170 -39.03 -17.28 -4.22
C ALA A 170 -39.39 -18.67 -4.79
N GLU A 171 -38.41 -19.57 -4.93
CA GLU A 171 -38.56 -21.02 -5.18
C GLU A 171 -38.13 -21.81 -3.94
#